data_AF-T0S1H9-F1
#
_entry.id   AF-T0S1H9-F1
#
_cell.length_a   1.000
_cell.length_b   1.000
_cell.length_c   1.000
_cell.angle_alpha   90.00
_cell.angle_beta   90.00
_cell.angle_gamma   90.00
#
_symmetry.space_group_name_H-M   'P 1'
#
loop_
_entity.id
_entity.type
_entity.pdbx_description
1 polymer ?
#
loop_
_entity_poly.entity_id
_entity_poly.type
_entity_poly.pdbx_seq_one_letter_code
_entity_poly.pdbx_strand_id
1 'polypeptide(L)'
;MGQFKKAAGTKAKSVAPSPQQLEKEVLTHHAKTVYFNGLWKDFLTKACAMVGGVSGYHAFSLFSGAGYSLQFNLAFELLSLVTSISCVFFLHRLYKPLLLFKLGFSLMLIQLCWFGAQVYNLRVHNVKGELDNDQTPMGTICFLFCWASDRYMLRNEATAQKATAEVSQIAKKLQ
;
A
#
# COMPACT_ATOMS: atom_id res chain seq x y z
N MET A 1 -46.98 36.66 -8.38
CA MET A 1 -45.90 35.67 -8.11
C MET A 1 -44.75 35.99 -9.06
N GLY A 2 -43.53 36.34 -8.71
CA GLY A 2 -42.85 36.76 -7.49
C GLY A 2 -41.49 37.29 -7.97
N GLN A 3 -41.13 38.53 -7.61
CA GLN A 3 -39.88 39.13 -8.06
C GLN A 3 -38.68 38.45 -7.38
N PHE A 4 -37.81 37.83 -8.15
CA PHE A 4 -36.52 37.34 -7.66
C PHE A 4 -35.57 38.52 -7.43
N LYS A 5 -35.51 39.00 -6.19
CA LYS A 5 -34.40 39.83 -5.72
C LYS A 5 -33.11 39.03 -5.86
N LYS A 6 -32.24 39.41 -6.79
CA LYS A 6 -30.83 39.01 -6.79
C LYS A 6 -30.23 39.41 -5.44
N ALA A 7 -29.99 38.44 -4.57
CA ALA A 7 -29.11 38.63 -3.43
C ALA A 7 -27.72 38.98 -4.00
N ALA A 8 -27.32 40.24 -3.83
CA ALA A 8 -25.96 40.66 -4.06
C ALA A 8 -25.08 39.87 -3.09
N GLY A 9 -24.48 38.78 -3.59
CA GLY A 9 -23.46 38.05 -2.87
C GLY A 9 -22.32 39.01 -2.61
N THR A 10 -22.28 39.54 -1.39
CA THR A 10 -21.11 40.19 -0.82
C THR A 10 -19.94 39.25 -1.05
N LYS A 11 -19.06 39.56 -2.01
CA LYS A 11 -17.74 38.95 -2.09
C LYS A 11 -17.08 39.24 -0.76
N ALA A 12 -17.12 38.27 0.15
CA ALA A 12 -16.33 38.30 1.35
C ALA A 12 -14.89 38.54 0.86
N LYS A 13 -14.36 39.74 1.16
CA LYS A 13 -12.93 39.99 1.05
C LYS A 13 -12.30 38.87 1.87
N SER A 14 -11.59 37.96 1.22
CA SER A 14 -10.77 36.96 1.90
C SER A 14 -9.74 37.76 2.68
N VAL A 15 -10.05 38.04 3.94
CA VAL A 15 -9.09 38.55 4.90
C VAL A 15 -7.95 37.54 4.85
N ALA A 16 -6.78 37.98 4.41
CA ALA A 16 -5.61 37.11 4.37
C ALA A 16 -5.46 36.51 5.78
N PRO A 17 -5.41 35.17 5.92
CA PRO A 17 -5.37 34.57 7.25
C PRO A 17 -4.20 35.15 8.01
N SER A 18 -4.40 35.48 9.28
CA SER A 18 -3.30 35.93 10.12
C SER A 18 -2.19 34.86 10.13
N PRO A 19 -0.90 35.23 10.25
CA PRO A 19 0.20 34.27 10.22
C PRO A 19 0.02 33.10 11.21
N GLN A 20 -0.58 33.38 12.36
CA GLN A 20 -0.91 32.39 13.39
C GLN A 20 -2.03 31.42 12.98
N GLN A 21 -3.03 31.88 12.22
CA GLN A 21 -4.08 31.00 11.67
C GLN A 21 -3.51 30.09 10.58
N LEU A 22 -2.61 30.62 9.74
CA LEU A 22 -1.94 29.89 8.68
C LEU A 22 -1.02 28.81 9.25
N GLU A 23 -0.25 29.13 10.29
CA GLU A 23 0.59 28.17 11.01
C GLU A 23 -0.23 27.06 11.68
N LYS A 24 -1.34 27.42 12.35
CA LYS A 24 -2.25 26.45 12.97
C LYS A 24 -2.92 25.53 11.95
N GLU A 25 -3.34 26.05 10.81
CA GLU A 25 -3.95 25.28 9.74
C GLU A 25 -2.96 24.29 9.11
N VAL A 26 -1.72 24.72 8.87
CA VAL A 26 -0.65 23.88 8.30
C VAL A 26 -0.23 22.78 9.27
N LEU A 27 -0.07 23.08 10.57
CA LEU A 27 0.18 22.07 11.59
C LEU A 27 -0.98 21.06 11.70
N THR A 28 -2.23 21.54 11.56
CA THR A 28 -3.41 20.66 11.55
C THR A 28 -3.42 19.75 10.31
N HIS A 29 -3.08 20.28 9.13
CA HIS A 29 -2.96 19.49 7.90
C HIS A 29 -1.82 18.46 7.96
N HIS A 30 -0.68 18.84 8.55
CA HIS A 30 0.42 17.93 8.78
C HIS A 30 0.01 16.79 9.72
N ALA A 31 -0.61 17.11 10.86
CA ALA A 31 -1.11 16.12 11.82
C ALA A 31 -2.14 15.15 11.19
N LYS A 32 -3.06 15.67 10.37
CA LYS A 32 -4.03 14.84 9.62
C LYS A 32 -3.33 13.90 8.64
N THR A 33 -2.30 14.37 7.95
CA THR A 33 -1.53 13.57 6.98
C THR A 33 -0.80 12.43 7.67
N VAL A 34 -0.13 12.71 8.79
CA VAL A 34 0.57 11.70 9.60
C VAL A 34 -0.43 10.68 10.17
N TYR A 35 -1.57 11.15 10.68
CA TYR A 35 -2.62 10.27 11.21
C TYR A 35 -3.21 9.35 10.13
N PHE A 36 -3.54 9.90 8.95
CA PHE A 36 -4.03 9.10 7.82
C PHE A 36 -3.00 8.07 7.38
N ASN A 37 -1.72 8.45 7.28
CA ASN A 37 -0.63 7.53 6.97
C ASN A 37 -0.55 6.39 7.99
N GLY A 38 -0.72 6.69 9.29
CA GLY A 38 -0.79 5.67 10.34
C GLY A 38 -1.94 4.69 10.15
N LEU A 39 -3.17 5.20 9.97
CA LEU A 39 -4.34 4.37 9.70
C LEU A 39 -4.20 3.51 8.44
N TRP A 40 -3.65 4.10 7.37
CA TRP A 40 -3.44 3.40 6.10
C TRP A 40 -2.43 2.26 6.28
N LYS A 41 -1.36 2.49 7.03
CA LYS A 41 -0.37 1.46 7.37
C LYS A 41 -0.97 0.32 8.19
N ASP A 42 -1.85 0.61 9.15
CA ASP A 42 -2.53 -0.41 9.94
C ASP A 42 -3.48 -1.25 9.08
N PHE A 43 -4.21 -0.61 8.17
CA PHE A 43 -5.05 -1.29 7.19
C PHE A 43 -4.22 -2.23 6.31
N LEU A 44 -3.10 -1.75 5.75
CA LEU A 44 -2.20 -2.56 4.92
C LEU A 44 -1.58 -3.72 5.71
N THR A 45 -1.23 -3.50 6.97
CA THR A 45 -0.69 -4.56 7.84
C THR A 45 -1.72 -5.67 8.04
N LYS A 46 -3.00 -5.33 8.28
CA LYS A 46 -4.09 -6.30 8.37
C LYS A 46 -4.33 -7.02 7.05
N ALA A 47 -4.27 -6.32 5.93
CA ALA A 47 -4.36 -6.92 4.60
C ALA A 47 -3.24 -7.94 4.35
N CYS A 48 -1.99 -7.60 4.71
CA CYS A 48 -0.86 -8.53 4.65
C CYS A 48 -1.09 -9.75 5.54
N ALA A 49 -1.58 -9.55 6.77
CA ALA A 49 -1.88 -10.65 7.68
C ALA A 49 -2.98 -11.57 7.14
N MET A 50 -4.01 -11.03 6.47
CA MET A 50 -5.04 -11.83 5.80
C MET A 50 -4.46 -12.64 4.64
N VAL A 51 -3.64 -12.02 3.79
CA VAL A 51 -2.96 -12.73 2.68
C VAL A 51 -2.06 -13.84 3.22
N GLY A 52 -1.28 -13.56 4.26
CA GLY A 52 -0.45 -14.54 4.93
C GLY A 52 -1.25 -15.67 5.56
N GLY A 53 -2.38 -15.36 6.21
CA GLY A 53 -3.28 -16.34 6.80
C GLY A 53 -3.88 -17.28 5.76
N VAL A 54 -4.40 -16.74 4.65
CA VAL A 54 -4.97 -17.55 3.55
C VAL A 54 -3.89 -18.40 2.89
N SER A 55 -2.74 -17.80 2.55
CA SER A 55 -1.63 -18.52 1.90
C SER A 55 -1.07 -19.61 2.81
N GLY A 56 -0.96 -19.34 4.11
CA GLY A 56 -0.53 -20.31 5.12
C GLY A 56 -1.53 -21.45 5.30
N TYR A 57 -2.82 -21.15 5.30
CA TYR A 57 -3.88 -22.17 5.34
C TYR A 57 -3.86 -23.05 4.09
N HIS A 58 -3.77 -22.46 2.89
CA HIS A 58 -3.65 -23.22 1.64
C HIS A 58 -2.39 -24.09 1.62
N ALA A 59 -1.24 -23.52 2.01
CA ALA A 59 0.00 -24.28 2.13
C ALA A 59 -0.15 -25.47 3.08
N PHE A 60 -0.75 -25.28 4.26
CA PHE A 60 -0.98 -26.37 5.21
C PHE A 60 -1.95 -27.43 4.66
N SER A 61 -3.03 -27.02 4.00
CA SER A 61 -4.00 -27.91 3.36
C SER A 61 -3.34 -28.78 2.27
N LEU A 62 -2.56 -28.16 1.38
CA LEU A 62 -1.81 -28.86 0.34
C LEU A 62 -0.78 -29.83 0.93
N PHE A 63 -0.04 -29.39 1.95
CA PHE A 63 0.98 -30.21 2.58
C PHE A 63 0.40 -31.43 3.31
N SER A 64 -0.69 -31.25 4.05
CA SER A 64 -1.39 -32.35 4.74
C SER A 64 -2.08 -33.30 3.77
N GLY A 65 -2.76 -32.77 2.74
CA GLY A 65 -3.39 -33.57 1.69
C GLY A 65 -2.41 -34.39 0.84
N ALA A 66 -1.18 -33.90 0.67
CA ALA A 66 -0.12 -34.57 -0.07
C ALA A 66 0.70 -35.57 0.76
N GLY A 67 0.27 -35.90 1.99
CA GLY A 67 1.02 -36.80 2.87
C GLY A 67 2.37 -36.24 3.30
N TYR A 68 2.46 -34.92 3.52
CA TYR A 68 3.67 -34.19 3.91
C TYR A 68 4.78 -34.19 2.84
N SER A 69 4.40 -34.38 1.57
CA SER A 69 5.32 -34.19 0.45
C SER A 69 5.36 -32.74 -0.01
N LEU A 70 6.56 -32.24 -0.35
CA LEU A 70 6.71 -30.95 -1.01
C LEU A 70 6.24 -31.07 -2.46
N GLN A 71 5.19 -30.32 -2.81
CA GLN A 71 4.68 -30.22 -4.17
C GLN A 71 4.91 -28.79 -4.72
N PHE A 72 4.90 -28.66 -6.05
CA PHE A 72 5.15 -27.37 -6.70
C PHE A 72 4.07 -26.31 -6.40
N ASN A 73 2.80 -26.72 -6.28
CA ASN A 73 1.69 -25.86 -5.85
C ASN A 73 1.86 -25.33 -4.41
N LEU A 74 2.45 -26.12 -3.51
CA LEU A 74 2.78 -25.71 -2.15
C LEU A 74 3.87 -24.62 -2.16
N ALA A 75 4.90 -24.76 -2.98
CA ALA A 75 5.95 -23.75 -3.10
C ALA A 75 5.39 -22.40 -3.54
N PHE A 76 4.37 -22.39 -4.41
CA PHE A 76 3.69 -21.18 -4.83
C PHE A 76 2.97 -20.46 -3.67
N GLU A 77 2.28 -21.21 -2.80
CA GLU A 77 1.62 -20.64 -1.61
C GLU A 77 2.62 -20.15 -0.57
N LEU A 78 3.72 -20.90 -0.37
CA LEU A 78 4.81 -20.45 0.50
C LEU A 78 5.44 -19.15 0.00
N LEU A 79 5.53 -18.97 -1.32
CA LEU A 79 6.01 -17.73 -1.91
C LEU A 79 5.07 -16.56 -1.59
N SER A 80 3.75 -16.76 -1.65
CA SER A 80 2.76 -15.77 -1.20
C SER A 80 2.92 -15.43 0.29
N LEU A 81 3.06 -16.45 1.13
CA LEU A 81 3.23 -16.31 2.57
C LEU A 81 4.47 -15.49 2.91
N VAL A 82 5.64 -15.88 2.39
CA VAL A 82 6.91 -15.18 2.65
C VAL A 82 6.86 -13.75 2.12
N THR A 83 6.24 -13.52 0.96
CA THR A 83 6.05 -12.18 0.40
C THR A 83 5.18 -11.31 1.32
N SER A 84 4.08 -11.84 1.85
CA SER A 84 3.19 -11.11 2.76
C SER A 84 3.89 -10.71 4.07
N ILE A 85 4.69 -11.62 4.64
CA ILE A 85 5.51 -11.37 5.84
C ILE A 85 6.55 -10.28 5.54
N SER A 86 7.21 -10.37 4.38
CA SER A 86 8.17 -9.36 3.93
C SER A 86 7.52 -7.98 3.78
N CYS A 87 6.26 -7.92 3.32
CA CYS A 87 5.49 -6.68 3.22
C CYS A 87 5.23 -6.06 4.60
N VAL A 88 4.88 -6.86 5.62
CA VAL A 88 4.72 -6.36 7.00
C VAL A 88 6.02 -5.74 7.49
N PHE A 89 7.14 -6.45 7.36
CA PHE A 89 8.45 -5.91 7.75
C PHE A 89 8.80 -4.63 6.99
N PHE A 90 8.47 -4.57 5.70
CA PHE A 90 8.70 -3.42 4.84
C PHE A 90 7.89 -2.18 5.30
N LEU A 91 6.59 -2.34 5.54
CA LEU A 91 5.71 -1.27 6.03
C LEU A 91 6.16 -0.72 7.38
N HIS A 92 6.63 -1.60 8.27
CA HIS A 92 7.10 -1.22 9.60
C HIS A 92 8.55 -0.76 9.65
N ARG A 93 9.29 -0.83 8.54
CA ARG A 93 10.72 -0.47 8.47
C ARG A 93 11.58 -1.16 9.53
N LEU A 94 11.20 -2.37 9.95
CA LEU A 94 11.84 -3.11 11.04
C LEU A 94 13.28 -3.56 10.70
N TYR A 95 13.60 -3.64 9.42
CA TYR A 95 14.95 -3.90 8.91
C TYR A 95 15.24 -2.96 7.73
N LYS A 96 16.47 -3.00 7.19
CA LYS A 96 16.91 -2.19 6.04
C LYS A 96 15.84 -2.21 4.92
N PRO A 97 15.05 -1.13 4.74
CA PRO A 97 13.85 -1.17 3.89
C PRO A 97 14.16 -1.51 2.43
N LEU A 98 15.35 -1.12 1.96
CA LEU A 98 15.83 -1.43 0.62
C LEU A 98 16.04 -2.93 0.41
N LEU A 99 16.51 -3.67 1.42
CA LEU A 99 16.68 -5.12 1.33
C LEU A 99 15.33 -5.83 1.29
N LEU A 100 14.39 -5.39 2.14
CA LEU A 100 13.02 -5.93 2.16
C LEU A 100 12.29 -5.64 0.84
N PHE A 101 12.49 -4.47 0.26
CA PHE A 101 11.99 -4.15 -1.08
C PHE A 101 12.58 -5.08 -2.14
N LYS A 102 13.91 -5.26 -2.17
CA LYS A 102 14.57 -6.16 -3.13
C LYS A 102 14.06 -7.59 -2.98
N LEU A 103 13.94 -8.08 -1.75
CA LEU A 103 13.42 -9.40 -1.46
C LEU A 103 11.98 -9.53 -1.97
N GLY A 104 11.07 -8.67 -1.54
CA GLY A 104 9.67 -8.72 -1.97
C GLY A 104 9.51 -8.56 -3.49
N PHE A 105 10.30 -7.68 -4.11
CA PHE A 105 10.31 -7.48 -5.56
C PHE A 105 10.78 -8.72 -6.32
N SER A 106 11.86 -9.37 -5.85
CA SER A 106 12.34 -10.62 -6.45
C SER A 106 11.32 -11.74 -6.32
N LEU A 107 10.73 -11.93 -5.14
CA LEU A 107 9.69 -12.95 -4.92
C LEU A 107 8.45 -12.68 -5.77
N MET A 108 8.03 -11.42 -5.87
CA MET A 108 6.93 -10.98 -6.74
C MET A 108 7.21 -11.32 -8.22
N LEU A 109 8.42 -11.05 -8.73
CA LEU A 109 8.78 -11.38 -10.10
C LEU A 109 8.77 -12.89 -10.35
N ILE A 110 9.34 -13.68 -9.43
CA ILE A 110 9.33 -15.14 -9.53
C ILE A 110 7.90 -15.64 -9.58
N GLN A 111 7.04 -15.19 -8.66
CA GLN A 111 5.65 -15.60 -8.59
C GLN A 111 4.86 -15.21 -9.85
N LEU A 112 5.07 -13.99 -10.35
CA LEU A 112 4.38 -13.47 -11.52
C LEU A 112 4.83 -14.19 -12.81
N CYS A 113 6.13 -14.41 -13.00
CA CYS A 113 6.66 -15.15 -14.13
C CYS A 113 6.15 -16.59 -14.14
N TRP A 114 6.13 -17.25 -12.98
CA TRP A 114 5.60 -18.59 -12.83
C TRP A 114 4.10 -18.63 -13.18
N PHE A 115 3.28 -17.77 -12.57
CA PHE A 115 1.86 -17.69 -12.87
C PHE A 115 1.61 -17.40 -14.36
N GLY A 116 2.36 -16.45 -14.94
CA GLY A 116 2.28 -16.09 -16.35
C GLY A 116 2.64 -17.25 -17.29
N ALA A 117 3.68 -18.02 -16.98
CA ALA A 117 4.06 -19.21 -17.74
C ALA A 117 2.97 -20.28 -17.71
N GLN A 118 2.34 -20.50 -16.56
CA GLN A 118 1.24 -21.47 -16.42
C GLN A 118 0.00 -21.03 -17.21
N VAL A 119 -0.39 -19.75 -17.11
CA VAL A 119 -1.50 -19.19 -17.90
C VAL A 119 -1.21 -19.27 -19.40
N TYR A 120 0.02 -19.00 -19.83
CA TYR A 120 0.43 -19.10 -21.22
C TYR A 120 0.33 -20.55 -21.73
N ASN A 121 0.88 -21.51 -20.99
CA ASN A 121 0.82 -22.94 -21.35
C ASN A 121 -0.61 -23.44 -21.45
N LEU A 122 -1.48 -23.04 -20.52
CA LEU A 122 -2.89 -23.41 -20.54
C LEU A 122 -3.60 -22.80 -21.76
N ARG A 123 -3.37 -21.53 -22.09
CA ARG A 123 -4.05 -20.85 -23.20
C ARG A 123 -3.57 -21.24 -24.59
N VAL A 124 -2.26 -21.42 -24.75
CA VAL A 124 -1.63 -21.64 -26.07
C VAL A 124 -1.46 -23.12 -26.37
N HIS A 125 -1.02 -23.90 -25.38
CA HIS A 125 -0.70 -25.31 -25.56
C HIS A 125 -1.79 -26.25 -25.04
N ASN A 126 -2.85 -25.73 -24.38
CA ASN A 126 -3.89 -26.53 -23.71
C ASN A 126 -3.31 -27.56 -22.71
N VAL A 127 -2.12 -27.29 -22.17
CA VAL A 127 -1.48 -28.14 -21.16
C VAL A 127 -1.89 -27.62 -19.79
N LYS A 128 -2.54 -28.48 -18.99
CA LYS A 128 -2.88 -28.15 -17.61
C LYS A 128 -1.59 -28.00 -16.80
N GLY A 129 -1.43 -26.84 -16.18
CA GLY A 129 -0.32 -26.53 -15.29
C GLY A 129 -0.37 -27.25 -13.96
N GLU A 130 0.68 -27.04 -13.16
CA GLU A 130 0.78 -27.56 -11.78
C GLU A 130 0.04 -26.70 -10.75
N LEU A 131 -0.35 -25.48 -11.13
CA LEU A 131 -1.17 -24.60 -10.29
C LEU A 131 -2.65 -24.97 -10.48
N ASP A 132 -3.39 -24.99 -9.38
CA ASP A 132 -4.84 -25.13 -9.43
C ASP A 132 -5.48 -23.85 -9.99
N ASN A 133 -6.67 -23.99 -10.60
CA ASN A 133 -7.38 -22.86 -11.23
C ASN A 133 -7.71 -21.71 -10.26
N ASP A 134 -7.79 -22.02 -8.97
CA ASP A 134 -8.14 -21.06 -7.92
C ASP A 134 -6.88 -20.41 -7.28
N GLN A 135 -5.67 -20.86 -7.64
CA GLN A 135 -4.43 -20.30 -7.12
C GLN A 135 -4.08 -19.01 -7.84
N THR A 136 -4.30 -17.89 -7.14
CA THR A 136 -3.93 -16.56 -7.61
C THR A 136 -2.62 -16.11 -6.97
N PRO A 137 -1.81 -15.26 -7.64
CA PRO A 137 -0.54 -14.78 -7.11
C PRO A 137 -0.75 -13.70 -6.03
N MET A 138 -1.36 -14.10 -4.90
CA MET A 138 -1.75 -13.19 -3.82
C MET A 138 -0.56 -12.45 -3.21
N GLY A 139 0.61 -13.10 -3.11
CA GLY A 139 1.86 -12.46 -2.69
C GLY A 139 2.23 -11.27 -3.56
N THR A 140 2.24 -11.45 -4.89
CA THR A 140 2.49 -10.38 -5.87
C THR A 140 1.51 -9.23 -5.73
N ILE A 141 0.21 -9.52 -5.65
CA ILE A 141 -0.82 -8.50 -5.50
C ILE A 141 -0.58 -7.72 -4.20
N CYS A 142 -0.36 -8.42 -3.09
CA CYS A 142 -0.07 -7.83 -1.80
C CYS A 142 1.14 -6.90 -1.85
N PHE A 143 2.25 -7.35 -2.45
CA PHE A 143 3.46 -6.55 -2.57
C PHE A 143 3.25 -5.28 -3.39
N LEU A 144 2.59 -5.37 -4.55
CA LEU A 144 2.31 -4.21 -5.40
C LEU A 144 1.49 -3.15 -4.66
N PHE A 145 0.43 -3.57 -3.96
CA PHE A 145 -0.41 -2.66 -3.18
C PHE A 145 0.35 -2.02 -2.02
N CYS A 146 1.15 -2.79 -1.29
CA CYS A 146 1.96 -2.27 -0.17
C CYS A 146 3.03 -1.30 -0.66
N TRP A 147 3.72 -1.63 -1.75
CA TRP A 147 4.76 -0.79 -2.32
C TRP A 147 4.19 0.52 -2.88
N ALA A 148 3.13 0.46 -3.69
CA ALA A 148 2.50 1.64 -4.25
C ALA A 148 1.98 2.57 -3.14
N SER A 149 1.38 1.99 -2.10
CA SER A 149 0.91 2.73 -0.93
C SER A 149 2.04 3.38 -0.13
N ASP A 150 3.14 2.67 0.15
CA ASP A 150 4.30 3.24 0.86
C ASP A 150 4.88 4.43 0.09
N ARG A 151 4.98 4.36 -1.24
CA ARG A 151 5.43 5.48 -2.08
C ARG A 151 4.51 6.68 -1.99
N TYR A 152 3.20 6.44 -1.99
CA TYR A 152 2.21 7.51 -1.82
C TYR A 152 2.32 8.16 -0.44
N MET A 153 2.41 7.37 0.62
CA MET A 153 2.54 7.87 2.00
C MET A 153 3.79 8.72 2.20
N LEU A 154 4.95 8.26 1.71
CA LEU A 154 6.22 9.00 1.78
C LEU A 154 6.15 10.33 1.04
N ARG A 155 5.52 10.34 -0.14
CA ARG A 155 5.38 11.56 -0.94
C ARG A 155 4.47 12.57 -0.27
N ASN A 156 3.38 12.11 0.34
CA ASN A 156 2.45 12.97 1.07
C ASN A 156 3.11 13.57 2.31
N GLU A 157 3.87 12.77 3.06
CA GLU A 157 4.59 13.25 4.24
C GLU A 157 5.66 14.28 3.87
N ALA A 158 6.44 14.03 2.82
CA ALA A 158 7.43 14.99 2.32
C ALA A 158 6.78 16.32 1.88
N THR A 159 5.62 16.26 1.23
CA THR A 159 4.85 17.44 0.82
C THR A 159 4.37 18.23 2.05
N ALA A 160 3.85 17.53 3.05
CA ALA A 160 3.37 18.16 4.29
C ALA A 160 4.52 18.79 5.10
N GLN A 161 5.69 18.14 5.16
CA GLN A 161 6.89 18.68 5.80
C GLN A 161 7.38 19.95 5.08
N LYS A 162 7.42 19.93 3.74
CA LYS A 162 7.82 21.09 2.94
C LYS A 162 6.89 22.29 3.17
N ALA A 163 5.57 22.07 3.14
CA ALA A 163 4.58 23.10 3.41
C ALA A 163 4.74 23.71 4.83
N THR A 164 5.03 22.85 5.82
CA THR A 164 5.29 23.30 7.21
C THR A 164 6.55 24.16 7.30
N ALA A 165 7.62 23.76 6.63
CA ALA A 165 8.88 24.53 6.60
C ALA A 165 8.71 25.90 5.91
N GLU A 166 8.01 25.95 4.78
CA GLU A 166 7.74 27.20 4.04
C GLU A 166 6.93 28.20 4.88
N VAL A 167 5.88 27.72 5.55
CA VAL A 167 5.03 28.57 6.39
C VAL A 167 5.79 29.08 7.61
N SER A 168 6.62 28.24 8.25
CA SER A 168 7.49 28.67 9.35
C SER A 168 8.48 29.77 8.91
N GLN A 169 9.04 29.66 7.70
CA GLN A 169 9.94 30.69 7.16
C GLN A 169 9.20 31.99 6.85
N ILE A 170 7.98 31.93 6.31
CA ILE A 170 7.15 33.11 6.05
C ILE A 170 6.77 33.80 7.37
N ALA A 171 6.35 33.03 8.38
CA ALA A 171 6.01 33.55 9.70
C ALA A 171 7.19 34.28 10.35
N LYS A 172 8.41 33.71 10.27
CA LYS A 172 9.64 34.35 10.77
C LYS A 172 10.03 35.64 10.04
N LYS A 173 9.68 35.77 8.75
CA LYS A 173 9.94 36.98 7.96
C LYS A 173 8.92 38.10 8.18
N LEU A 174 7.78 37.78 8.78
CA LEU A 174 6.68 38.71 9.09
C LEU A 174 6.74 39.25 10.53
N GLN A 175 7.62 38.69 11.38
CA GLN A 175 8.01 39.23 12.69
C GLN A 175 9.18 40.21 12.54
#